data_AF-A0A3A6UND3-F1
#
_entry.id   AF-A0A3A6UND3-F1
#
_cell.length_a   1.000
_cell.length_b   1.000
_cell.length_c   1.000
_cell.angle_alpha   90.00
_cell.angle_beta   90.00
_cell.angle_gamma   90.00
#
_symmetry.space_group_name_H-M   'P 1'
#
loop_
_entity.id
_entity.type
_entity.pdbx_description
1 polymer ?
#
loop_
_entity_poly.entity_id
_entity_poly.type
_entity_poly.pdbx_seq_one_letter_code
_entity_poly.pdbx_strand_id
1 'polypeptide(L)'
;MLTRTWHFALFTIFLCLSLPTNSKNITKADVIKTSLPFIKQSLNAAPLECLGISKSQLDSTFEQANQTCQSNIPQSMPQHEFEQQLDQFSNCISAGVQQAFDIPDEQVQQCVDLAELRDSEFVESDYDDPKAYLERMTGKLNDALIQHAQLSDTTNIPFPLYPNHKVISHFPDGMGNLSNEKSLPVLVIASNDSFDDVVTFYQKHLTSFPRYNVNDGVIFMEEEVPNFDLLRHFSVYTSTPHVMIEDMRDSPIANKVGGTKVEISYRKKN
;
A
#
# COMPACT_ATOMS: atom_id res chain seq x y z
N MET A 1 -25.42 -20.99 -5.99
CA MET A 1 -24.66 -20.48 -7.15
C MET A 1 -24.18 -19.10 -6.77
N LEU A 2 -22.90 -18.98 -6.40
CA LEU A 2 -22.30 -17.74 -5.90
C LEU A 2 -21.89 -16.88 -7.10
N THR A 3 -22.59 -15.77 -7.29
CA THR A 3 -22.27 -14.69 -8.23
C THR A 3 -20.93 -14.06 -7.84
N ARG A 4 -19.86 -14.38 -8.56
CA ARG A 4 -18.60 -13.62 -8.53
C ARG A 4 -18.81 -12.33 -9.35
N THR A 5 -19.50 -11.36 -8.76
CA THR A 5 -19.66 -10.01 -9.28
C THR A 5 -18.34 -9.26 -9.12
N TRP A 6 -17.61 -8.92 -10.19
CA TRP A 6 -16.62 -7.83 -10.23
C TRP A 6 -15.59 -7.71 -9.07
N HIS A 7 -15.32 -8.77 -8.32
CA HIS A 7 -14.31 -8.73 -7.26
C HIS A 7 -12.95 -8.82 -7.94
N PHE A 8 -12.47 -7.64 -8.34
CA PHE A 8 -11.08 -7.35 -8.62
C PHE A 8 -10.22 -8.09 -7.59
N ALA A 9 -9.54 -9.17 -8.00
CA ALA A 9 -8.57 -9.88 -7.17
C ALA A 9 -7.37 -8.97 -6.77
N LEU A 10 -7.27 -7.77 -7.38
CA LEU A 10 -6.34 -6.71 -7.02
C LEU A 10 -6.83 -5.80 -5.87
N PHE A 11 -8.13 -5.77 -5.57
CA PHE A 11 -8.69 -4.92 -4.51
C PHE A 11 -8.35 -5.48 -3.12
N THR A 12 -8.34 -6.81 -2.96
CA THR A 12 -8.12 -7.46 -1.66
C THR A 12 -6.66 -7.40 -1.18
N ILE A 13 -5.69 -7.22 -2.08
CA ILE A 13 -4.26 -7.18 -1.70
C ILE A 13 -3.84 -5.76 -1.27
N PHE A 14 -4.48 -4.71 -1.80
CA PHE A 14 -4.10 -3.33 -1.50
C PHE A 14 -4.92 -2.64 -0.40
N LEU A 15 -6.03 -3.23 0.06
CA LEU A 15 -6.88 -2.64 1.11
C LEU A 15 -6.72 -3.22 2.52
N CYS A 16 -5.77 -4.13 2.76
CA CYS A 16 -5.30 -4.43 4.13
C CYS A 16 -4.37 -3.32 4.67
N LEU A 17 -4.69 -2.05 4.38
CA LEU A 17 -4.02 -0.88 4.92
C LEU A 17 -4.73 -0.51 6.22
N SER A 18 -4.24 -1.06 7.32
CA SER A 18 -4.69 -0.71 8.65
C SER A 18 -4.50 0.79 8.87
N LEU A 19 -5.58 1.56 8.90
CA LEU A 19 -5.50 2.96 9.35
C LEU A 19 -5.03 2.99 10.82
N PRO A 20 -4.29 4.02 11.26
CA PRO A 20 -3.88 4.11 12.66
C PRO A 20 -5.07 4.22 13.59
N THR A 21 -5.10 3.40 14.63
CA THR A 21 -6.18 3.21 15.61
C THR A 21 -6.40 4.40 16.55
N ASN A 22 -6.08 5.62 16.13
CA ASN A 22 -6.32 6.78 16.98
C ASN A 22 -7.79 7.17 16.85
N SER A 23 -8.46 7.40 18.00
CA SER A 23 -9.91 7.62 18.19
C SER A 23 -10.61 8.73 17.38
N LYS A 24 -9.97 9.25 16.33
CA LYS A 24 -10.57 10.21 15.42
C LYS A 24 -11.61 9.51 14.56
N ASN A 25 -12.81 10.06 14.56
CA ASN A 25 -13.79 9.70 13.55
C ASN A 25 -13.22 10.03 12.17
N ILE A 26 -13.43 9.13 11.24
CA ILE A 26 -13.07 9.31 9.83
C ILE A 26 -14.19 10.10 9.17
N THR A 27 -13.83 11.07 8.34
CA THR A 27 -14.81 11.91 7.66
C THR A 27 -15.17 11.33 6.30
N LYS A 28 -16.32 11.74 5.76
CA LYS A 28 -16.68 11.47 4.35
C LYS A 28 -15.56 11.88 3.38
N ALA A 29 -14.90 13.00 3.64
CA ALA A 29 -13.82 13.49 2.78
C ALA A 29 -12.62 12.53 2.77
N ASP A 30 -12.30 11.90 3.90
CA ASP A 30 -11.22 10.92 3.99
C ASP A 30 -11.53 9.66 3.17
N VAL A 31 -12.77 9.15 3.25
CA VAL A 31 -13.25 8.01 2.44
C VAL A 31 -13.12 8.31 0.95
N ILE A 32 -13.64 9.46 0.50
CA ILE A 32 -13.61 9.85 -0.92
C ILE A 32 -12.16 10.05 -1.38
N LYS A 33 -11.37 10.82 -0.63
CA LYS A 33 -9.98 11.12 -0.97
C LYS A 33 -9.15 9.84 -1.10
N THR A 34 -9.39 8.88 -0.22
CA THR A 34 -8.65 7.61 -0.20
C THR A 34 -9.12 6.69 -1.33
N SER A 35 -10.42 6.47 -1.50
CA SER A 35 -10.92 5.44 -2.43
C SER A 35 -11.00 5.88 -3.89
N LEU A 36 -11.35 7.13 -4.16
CA LEU A 36 -11.70 7.59 -5.50
C LEU A 36 -10.57 7.37 -6.54
N PRO A 37 -9.28 7.64 -6.23
CA PRO A 37 -8.19 7.35 -7.15
C PRO A 37 -8.08 5.86 -7.50
N PHE A 38 -8.26 4.96 -6.53
CA PHE A 38 -8.18 3.51 -6.75
C PHE A 38 -9.36 3.00 -7.57
N ILE A 39 -10.59 3.43 -7.26
CA ILE A 39 -11.77 3.04 -8.03
C ILE A 39 -11.60 3.50 -9.48
N LYS A 40 -11.17 4.75 -9.69
CA LYS A 40 -10.92 5.30 -11.02
C LYS A 40 -9.82 4.53 -11.75
N GLN A 41 -8.73 4.18 -11.06
CA GLN A 41 -7.65 3.39 -11.65
C GLN A 41 -8.11 1.99 -12.03
N SER A 42 -8.88 1.31 -11.17
CA SER A 42 -9.43 -0.02 -11.44
C SER A 42 -10.38 -0.01 -12.64
N LEU A 43 -11.26 0.98 -12.73
CA LEU A 43 -12.14 1.14 -13.88
C LEU A 43 -11.37 1.46 -15.18
N ASN A 44 -10.31 2.25 -15.10
CA ASN A 44 -9.43 2.52 -16.24
C ASN A 44 -8.57 1.32 -16.64
N ALA A 45 -8.36 0.36 -15.74
CA ALA A 45 -7.65 -0.89 -16.04
C ALA A 45 -8.55 -1.91 -16.73
N ALA A 46 -9.88 -1.74 -16.68
CA ALA A 46 -10.79 -2.55 -17.47
C ALA A 46 -10.51 -2.34 -18.97
N PRO A 47 -10.70 -3.36 -19.82
CA PRO A 47 -10.52 -3.27 -21.26
C PRO A 47 -11.65 -2.45 -21.91
N LEU A 48 -11.65 -1.12 -21.71
CA LEU A 48 -12.70 -0.21 -22.14
C LEU A 48 -12.98 -0.28 -23.64
N GLU A 49 -11.93 -0.51 -24.45
CA GLU A 49 -12.05 -0.71 -25.90
C GLU A 49 -12.89 -1.95 -26.24
N CYS A 50 -12.74 -3.05 -25.50
CA CYS A 50 -13.54 -4.26 -25.68
C CYS A 50 -15.03 -4.01 -25.39
N LEU A 51 -15.30 -3.10 -24.45
CA LEU A 51 -16.65 -2.70 -24.07
C LEU A 51 -17.21 -1.58 -24.98
N GLY A 52 -16.43 -1.08 -25.94
CA GLY A 52 -16.83 0.04 -26.80
C GLY A 52 -16.97 1.38 -26.06
N ILE A 53 -16.31 1.52 -24.90
CA ILE A 53 -16.39 2.70 -24.04
C ILE A 53 -15.14 3.53 -24.25
N SER A 54 -15.31 4.79 -24.65
CA SER A 54 -14.19 5.73 -24.68
C SER A 54 -13.83 6.19 -23.26
N LYS A 55 -12.56 6.54 -23.05
CA LYS A 55 -12.09 7.10 -21.78
C LYS A 55 -12.89 8.32 -21.33
N SER A 56 -13.25 9.22 -22.26
CA SER A 56 -14.05 10.41 -21.95
C SER A 56 -15.47 10.05 -21.48
N GLN A 57 -16.08 9.01 -22.05
CA GLN A 57 -17.38 8.52 -21.58
C GLN A 57 -17.24 7.94 -20.18
N LEU A 58 -16.23 7.10 -19.94
CA LEU A 58 -15.97 6.55 -18.60
C LEU A 58 -15.76 7.66 -17.57
N ASP A 59 -14.93 8.66 -17.87
CA ASP A 59 -14.64 9.77 -16.96
C ASP A 59 -15.92 10.55 -16.60
N SER A 60 -16.76 10.87 -17.59
CA SER A 60 -18.03 11.56 -17.35
C SER A 60 -18.99 10.72 -16.49
N THR A 61 -19.14 9.44 -16.81
CA THR A 61 -20.01 8.52 -16.08
C THR A 61 -19.50 8.29 -14.65
N PHE A 62 -18.19 8.17 -14.48
CA PHE A 62 -17.55 8.03 -13.19
C PHE A 62 -17.82 9.23 -12.28
N GLU A 63 -17.69 10.46 -12.79
CA GLU A 63 -17.99 11.66 -11.99
C GLU A 63 -19.46 11.73 -11.58
N GLN A 64 -20.37 11.33 -12.46
CA GLN A 64 -21.80 11.26 -12.13
C GLN A 64 -22.09 10.20 -11.06
N ALA A 65 -21.50 9.00 -11.20
CA ALA A 65 -21.63 7.93 -10.22
C ALA A 65 -21.03 8.33 -8.87
N ASN A 66 -19.86 8.97 -8.87
CA ASN A 66 -19.21 9.53 -7.69
C ASN A 66 -20.13 10.52 -6.97
N GLN A 67 -20.66 11.53 -7.66
CA GLN A 67 -21.57 12.52 -7.07
C GLN A 67 -22.81 11.86 -6.45
N THR A 68 -23.37 10.86 -7.13
CA THR A 68 -24.55 10.11 -6.65
C THR A 68 -24.22 9.27 -5.41
N CYS A 69 -23.11 8.53 -5.44
CA CYS A 69 -22.73 7.63 -4.35
C CYS A 69 -22.23 8.36 -3.11
N GLN A 70 -21.71 9.58 -3.26
CA GLN A 70 -21.29 10.40 -2.14
C GLN A 70 -22.43 10.72 -1.16
N SER A 71 -23.69 10.76 -1.59
CA SER A 71 -24.81 11.02 -0.66
C SER A 71 -25.02 9.89 0.35
N ASN A 72 -24.51 8.69 0.06
CA ASN A 72 -24.69 7.50 0.90
C ASN A 72 -23.59 7.35 1.96
N ILE A 73 -22.50 8.13 1.87
CA ILE A 73 -21.42 8.11 2.85
C ILE A 73 -21.78 9.03 4.04
N PRO A 74 -21.80 8.52 5.29
CA PRO A 74 -21.98 9.35 6.48
C PRO A 74 -20.93 10.46 6.57
N GLN A 75 -21.30 11.64 7.08
CA GLN A 75 -20.36 12.77 7.22
C GLN A 75 -19.14 12.43 8.10
N SER A 76 -19.35 11.54 9.07
CA SER A 76 -18.37 11.09 10.04
C SER A 76 -18.71 9.66 10.46
N MET A 77 -17.71 8.80 10.64
CA MET A 77 -17.87 7.41 11.05
C MET A 77 -16.75 6.97 12.00
N PRO A 78 -17.01 6.00 12.90
CA PRO A 78 -15.96 5.32 13.62
C PRO A 78 -14.98 4.62 12.66
N GLN A 79 -13.71 4.54 13.06
CA GLN A 79 -12.67 3.93 12.22
C GLN A 79 -12.95 2.47 11.84
N HIS A 80 -13.55 1.68 12.73
CA HIS A 80 -13.85 0.28 12.46
C HIS A 80 -14.93 0.08 11.36
N GLU A 81 -15.67 1.13 11.02
CA GLU A 81 -16.65 1.10 9.92
C GLU A 81 -16.04 1.51 8.58
N PHE A 82 -14.77 1.97 8.57
CA PHE A 82 -14.13 2.53 7.38
C PHE A 82 -14.08 1.58 6.20
N GLU A 83 -13.61 0.35 6.41
CA GLU A 83 -13.47 -0.66 5.36
C GLU A 83 -14.83 -0.98 4.74
N GLN A 84 -15.87 -1.13 5.58
CA GLN A 84 -17.23 -1.34 5.11
C GLN A 84 -17.74 -0.15 4.27
N GLN A 85 -17.44 1.08 4.67
CA GLN A 85 -17.86 2.28 3.93
C GLN A 85 -17.09 2.45 2.61
N LEU A 86 -15.81 2.09 2.58
CA LEU A 86 -15.01 2.01 1.36
C LEU A 86 -15.61 1.01 0.37
N ASP A 87 -15.95 -0.20 0.83
CA ASP A 87 -16.56 -1.24 0.00
C ASP A 87 -17.92 -0.79 -0.53
N GLN A 88 -18.78 -0.21 0.33
CA GLN A 88 -20.09 0.29 -0.08
C GLN A 88 -19.97 1.41 -1.13
N PHE A 89 -19.04 2.34 -0.94
CA PHE A 89 -18.82 3.43 -1.89
C PHE A 89 -18.25 2.94 -3.22
N SER A 90 -17.26 2.04 -3.18
CA SER A 90 -16.66 1.41 -4.37
C SER A 90 -17.69 0.61 -5.18
N ASN A 91 -18.51 -0.19 -4.50
CA ASN A 91 -19.58 -0.97 -5.11
C ASN A 91 -20.65 -0.06 -5.72
N CYS A 92 -21.03 1.01 -5.04
CA CYS A 92 -21.98 1.98 -5.56
C CYS A 92 -21.49 2.63 -6.86
N ILE A 93 -20.23 3.11 -6.88
CA ILE A 93 -19.66 3.72 -8.09
C ILE A 93 -19.61 2.71 -9.23
N SER A 94 -19.09 1.51 -8.96
CA SER A 94 -18.96 0.45 -9.96
C SER A 94 -20.31 0.07 -10.56
N ALA A 95 -21.34 -0.11 -9.72
CA ALA A 95 -22.70 -0.39 -10.17
C ALA A 95 -23.30 0.78 -10.99
N GLY A 96 -23.06 2.02 -10.56
CA GLY A 96 -23.50 3.21 -11.31
C GLY A 96 -22.87 3.30 -12.69
N VAL A 97 -21.58 2.98 -12.81
CA VAL A 97 -20.89 2.93 -14.10
C VAL A 97 -21.43 1.79 -14.98
N GLN A 98 -21.58 0.58 -14.44
CA GLN A 98 -22.13 -0.57 -15.18
C GLN A 98 -23.54 -0.29 -15.71
N GLN A 99 -24.40 0.26 -14.86
CA GLN A 99 -25.78 0.58 -15.23
C GLN A 99 -25.84 1.64 -16.33
N ALA A 100 -24.98 2.66 -16.29
CA ALA A 100 -24.97 3.73 -17.28
C ALA A 100 -24.56 3.26 -18.68
N PHE A 101 -23.79 2.18 -18.76
CA PHE A 101 -23.33 1.58 -20.02
C PHE A 101 -24.10 0.31 -20.41
N ASP A 102 -25.09 -0.10 -19.60
CA ASP A 102 -25.89 -1.31 -19.80
C ASP A 102 -25.04 -2.56 -20.09
N ILE A 103 -23.92 -2.70 -19.35
CA ILE A 103 -22.95 -3.79 -19.59
C ILE A 103 -23.38 -5.02 -18.80
N PRO A 104 -23.73 -6.14 -19.45
CA PRO A 104 -23.99 -7.39 -18.76
C PRO A 104 -22.71 -7.93 -18.12
N ASP A 105 -22.82 -8.56 -16.94
CA ASP A 105 -21.68 -9.20 -16.27
C ASP A 105 -20.93 -10.19 -17.18
N GLU A 106 -21.66 -10.90 -18.04
CA GLU A 106 -21.07 -11.84 -19.00
C GLU A 106 -20.15 -11.13 -20.01
N GLN A 107 -20.52 -9.95 -20.50
CA GLN A 107 -19.72 -9.19 -21.44
C GLN A 107 -18.44 -8.64 -20.77
N VAL A 108 -18.56 -8.24 -19.50
CA VAL A 108 -17.40 -7.85 -18.70
C VAL A 108 -16.45 -9.04 -18.56
N GLN A 109 -16.97 -10.20 -18.15
CA GLN A 109 -16.16 -11.39 -17.96
C GLN A 109 -15.51 -11.82 -19.26
N GLN A 110 -16.22 -11.80 -20.39
CA GLN A 110 -15.64 -12.08 -21.71
C GLN A 110 -14.51 -11.10 -22.05
N CYS A 111 -14.67 -9.81 -21.78
CA CYS A 111 -13.62 -8.83 -22.02
C CYS A 111 -12.42 -9.00 -21.07
N VAL A 112 -12.65 -9.35 -19.81
CA VAL A 112 -11.59 -9.68 -18.84
C VAL A 112 -10.87 -10.95 -19.27
N ASP A 113 -11.59 -12.01 -19.61
CA ASP A 113 -11.02 -13.27 -20.10
C ASP A 113 -10.24 -13.04 -21.39
N LEU A 114 -10.72 -12.18 -22.31
CA LEU A 114 -9.98 -11.81 -23.52
C LEU A 114 -8.76 -10.94 -23.21
N ALA A 115 -8.83 -10.05 -22.23
CA ALA A 115 -7.70 -9.25 -21.78
C ALA A 115 -6.65 -10.13 -21.08
N GLU A 116 -7.08 -11.03 -20.19
CA GLU A 116 -6.25 -12.04 -19.54
C GLU A 116 -5.68 -13.03 -20.57
N LEU A 117 -6.44 -13.39 -21.61
CA LEU A 117 -5.95 -14.24 -22.69
C LEU A 117 -4.93 -13.51 -23.55
N ARG A 118 -5.13 -12.22 -23.84
CA ARG A 118 -4.17 -11.36 -24.54
C ARG A 118 -2.92 -11.10 -23.68
N ASP A 119 -3.11 -11.02 -22.37
CA ASP A 119 -2.02 -10.96 -21.40
C ASP A 119 -1.39 -12.34 -21.22
N SER A 120 -2.08 -13.47 -21.45
CA SER A 120 -1.57 -14.84 -21.30
C SER A 120 -0.95 -15.44 -22.57
N GLU A 121 -1.35 -14.95 -23.75
CA GLU A 121 -0.50 -14.82 -24.94
C GLU A 121 0.48 -13.66 -24.69
N PHE A 122 1.11 -13.67 -23.51
CA PHE A 122 2.08 -12.70 -22.99
C PHE A 122 2.94 -12.25 -24.14
N VAL A 123 2.63 -11.06 -24.66
CA VAL A 123 3.40 -10.48 -25.75
C VAL A 123 4.77 -10.23 -25.16
N GLU A 124 5.74 -11.01 -25.62
CA GLU A 124 7.17 -10.87 -25.36
C GLU A 124 7.66 -9.41 -25.56
N SER A 125 6.87 -8.57 -26.24
CA SER A 125 7.16 -7.16 -26.51
C SER A 125 6.99 -6.20 -25.33
N ASP A 126 6.20 -6.51 -24.30
CA ASP A 126 6.14 -5.65 -23.08
C ASP A 126 7.34 -5.92 -22.15
N TYR A 127 8.15 -6.94 -22.48
CA TYR A 127 9.49 -7.20 -21.95
C TYR A 127 10.61 -6.57 -22.81
N ASP A 128 10.31 -5.78 -23.85
CA ASP A 128 11.36 -5.10 -24.61
C ASP A 128 12.16 -4.11 -23.74
N ASP A 129 11.57 -3.66 -22.61
CA ASP A 129 12.30 -2.95 -21.56
C ASP A 129 11.80 -3.31 -20.13
N PRO A 130 12.36 -4.37 -19.51
CA PRO A 130 12.01 -4.79 -18.15
C PRO A 130 12.25 -3.68 -17.13
N LYS A 131 13.18 -2.76 -17.41
CA LYS A 131 13.47 -1.61 -16.54
C LYS A 131 12.30 -0.63 -16.56
N ALA A 132 11.76 -0.30 -17.73
CA ALA A 132 10.60 0.58 -17.84
C ALA A 132 9.36 -0.01 -17.14
N TYR A 133 9.14 -1.32 -17.24
CA TYR A 133 8.08 -2.01 -16.51
C TYR A 133 8.27 -1.88 -15.00
N LEU A 134 9.46 -2.20 -14.49
CA LEU A 134 9.78 -2.10 -13.07
C LEU A 134 9.66 -0.66 -12.56
N GLU A 135 10.15 0.33 -13.32
CA GLU A 135 10.02 1.74 -12.97
C GLU A 135 8.55 2.17 -12.86
N ARG A 136 7.70 1.72 -13.78
CA ARG A 136 6.25 2.00 -13.74
C ARG A 136 5.58 1.35 -12.53
N MET A 137 5.88 0.08 -12.25
CA MET A 137 5.31 -0.64 -11.11
C MET A 137 5.78 -0.04 -9.78
N THR A 138 7.06 0.31 -9.68
CA THR A 138 7.58 0.98 -8.49
C THR A 138 7.02 2.38 -8.33
N GLY A 139 6.79 3.13 -9.41
CA GLY A 139 6.08 4.41 -9.37
C GLY A 139 4.70 4.26 -8.73
N LYS A 140 3.89 3.32 -9.23
CA LYS A 140 2.55 3.03 -8.67
C LYS A 140 2.60 2.61 -7.20
N LEU A 141 3.52 1.72 -6.84
CA LEU A 141 3.70 1.29 -5.45
C LEU A 141 4.07 2.47 -4.56
N ASN A 142 4.98 3.32 -5.02
CA ASN A 142 5.45 4.46 -4.27
C ASN A 142 4.36 5.52 -4.07
N ASP A 143 3.52 5.76 -5.08
CA ASP A 143 2.34 6.62 -4.95
C ASP A 143 1.34 6.08 -3.92
N ALA A 144 1.11 4.76 -3.92
CA ALA A 144 0.26 4.10 -2.93
C ALA A 144 0.81 4.23 -1.50
N LEU A 145 2.13 4.05 -1.33
CA LEU A 145 2.81 4.24 -0.05
C LEU A 145 2.70 5.70 0.41
N ILE A 146 2.94 6.69 -0.47
CA ILE A 146 2.79 8.12 -0.13
C ILE A 146 1.36 8.44 0.33
N GLN A 147 0.34 7.87 -0.33
CA GLN A 147 -1.06 8.06 0.11
C GLN A 147 -1.29 7.44 1.48
N HIS A 148 -0.76 6.25 1.73
CA HIS A 148 -0.83 5.57 3.02
C HIS A 148 -0.12 6.36 4.14
N ALA A 149 1.02 6.98 3.82
CA ALA A 149 1.77 7.84 4.74
C ALA A 149 0.95 9.03 5.26
N GLN A 150 0.03 9.59 4.45
CA GLN A 150 -0.77 10.75 4.86
C GLN A 150 -1.73 10.45 6.01
N LEU A 151 -2.11 9.18 6.15
CA LEU A 151 -3.01 8.74 7.20
C LEU A 151 -2.25 8.21 8.41
N SER A 152 -0.91 8.12 8.35
CA SER A 152 -0.07 7.55 9.40
C SER A 152 -0.07 8.38 10.68
N ASP A 153 -0.06 7.69 11.81
CA ASP A 153 0.01 8.31 13.14
C ASP A 153 1.23 7.81 13.90
N THR A 154 2.20 8.71 14.06
CA THR A 154 3.48 8.38 14.66
C THR A 154 3.53 8.63 16.17
N THR A 155 2.44 9.09 16.81
CA THR A 155 2.50 9.48 18.24
C THR A 155 2.77 8.34 19.20
N ASN A 156 2.43 7.10 18.82
CA ASN A 156 2.52 5.92 19.68
C ASN A 156 3.75 5.05 19.40
N ILE A 157 4.71 5.55 18.61
CA ILE A 157 5.91 4.82 18.27
C ILE A 157 6.93 4.97 19.41
N PRO A 158 7.37 3.88 20.05
CA PRO A 158 8.26 3.95 21.22
C PRO A 158 9.71 4.27 20.86
N PHE A 159 10.10 4.10 19.59
CA PHE A 159 11.45 4.36 19.10
C PHE A 159 11.64 5.82 18.68
N PRO A 160 12.86 6.35 18.81
CA PRO A 160 13.19 7.67 18.30
C PRO A 160 13.07 7.69 16.77
N LEU A 161 12.38 8.69 16.25
CA LEU A 161 12.33 8.93 14.81
C LEU A 161 13.53 9.79 14.41
N TYR A 162 14.19 9.42 13.31
CA TYR A 162 15.31 10.20 12.78
C TYR A 162 14.86 11.65 12.47
N PRO A 163 15.65 12.69 12.79
CA PRO A 163 15.30 14.07 12.43
C PRO A 163 15.13 14.25 10.91
N ASN A 164 14.32 15.23 10.48
CA ASN A 164 14.10 15.52 9.04
C ASN A 164 13.53 14.36 8.19
N HIS A 165 13.00 13.33 8.83
CA HIS A 165 12.41 12.20 8.11
C HIS A 165 11.11 12.59 7.40
N LYS A 166 10.77 11.79 6.38
CA LYS A 166 9.43 11.72 5.78
C LYS A 166 8.85 10.35 6.08
N VAL A 167 7.61 10.31 6.54
CA VAL A 167 6.87 9.04 6.64
C VAL A 167 6.55 8.56 5.23
N ILE A 168 6.84 7.29 4.97
CA ILE A 168 6.60 6.61 3.69
C ILE A 168 5.45 5.63 3.80
N SER A 169 5.30 4.97 4.95
CA SER A 169 4.21 4.04 5.19
C SER A 169 4.09 3.74 6.67
N HIS A 170 2.91 3.37 7.14
CA HIS A 170 2.70 2.94 8.51
C HIS A 170 1.66 1.82 8.58
N PHE A 171 2.08 0.62 8.96
CA PHE A 171 1.22 -0.53 9.19
C PHE A 171 1.01 -0.70 10.70
N PRO A 172 0.06 0.02 11.33
CA PRO A 172 -0.15 0.02 12.76
C PRO A 172 -0.56 -1.34 13.33
N ASP A 173 -1.05 -2.27 12.51
CA ASP A 173 -1.40 -3.64 12.94
C ASP A 173 -0.46 -4.72 12.38
N GLY A 174 0.65 -4.29 11.77
CA GLY A 174 1.60 -5.14 11.06
C GLY A 174 1.19 -5.41 9.62
N MET A 175 2.05 -6.13 8.89
CA MET A 175 1.83 -6.55 7.50
C MET A 175 0.98 -7.83 7.39
N GLY A 176 0.18 -8.14 8.41
CA GLY A 176 -0.62 -9.35 8.50
C GLY A 176 0.11 -10.56 9.12
N ASN A 177 -0.41 -11.76 8.86
CA ASN A 177 0.18 -13.01 9.34
C ASN A 177 1.23 -13.49 8.34
N LEU A 178 2.50 -13.41 8.73
CA LEU A 178 3.64 -13.91 7.95
C LEU A 178 4.15 -15.17 8.65
N SER A 179 4.24 -16.29 7.94
CA SER A 179 4.74 -17.57 8.49
C SER A 179 4.00 -18.07 9.75
N ASN A 180 2.68 -17.84 9.83
CA ASN A 180 1.83 -18.14 10.99
C ASN A 180 2.12 -17.31 12.25
N GLU A 181 2.98 -16.30 12.16
CA GLU A 181 3.20 -15.34 13.23
C GLU A 181 2.60 -13.98 12.84
N LYS A 182 2.03 -13.30 13.83
CA LYS A 182 1.55 -11.93 13.63
C LYS A 182 2.75 -11.01 13.58
N SER A 183 2.94 -10.34 12.44
CA SER A 183 3.98 -9.31 12.33
C SER A 183 3.67 -8.14 13.27
N LEU A 184 4.74 -7.53 13.79
CA LEU A 184 4.60 -6.33 14.61
C LEU A 184 4.17 -5.12 13.76
N PRO A 185 3.57 -4.10 14.39
CA PRO A 185 3.40 -2.78 13.79
C PRO A 185 4.70 -2.24 13.19
N VAL A 186 4.63 -1.65 11.99
CA VAL A 186 5.80 -1.19 11.24
C VAL A 186 5.60 0.24 10.73
N LEU A 187 6.53 1.15 11.02
CA LEU A 187 6.65 2.46 10.38
C LEU A 187 7.83 2.45 9.41
N VAL A 188 7.63 2.92 8.19
CA VAL A 188 8.73 3.15 7.23
C VAL A 188 8.88 4.65 7.04
N ILE A 189 10.09 5.16 7.23
CA ILE A 189 10.47 6.55 6.98
C ILE A 189 11.63 6.61 5.98
N ALA A 190 11.81 7.76 5.35
CA ALA A 190 12.96 8.03 4.50
C ALA A 190 13.61 9.36 4.88
N SER A 191 14.93 9.45 4.64
CA SER A 191 15.71 10.67 4.73
C SER A 191 16.56 10.87 3.48
N ASN A 192 16.92 12.12 3.21
CA ASN A 192 17.95 12.47 2.23
C ASN A 192 19.34 12.58 2.86
N ASP A 193 19.42 12.50 4.19
CA ASP A 193 20.68 12.50 4.93
C ASP A 193 21.45 11.20 4.66
N SER A 194 22.74 11.18 5.00
CA SER A 194 23.60 10.04 4.65
C SER A 194 23.25 8.79 5.46
N PHE A 195 23.46 7.62 4.86
CA PHE A 195 23.30 6.33 5.53
C PHE A 195 24.05 6.28 6.87
N ASP A 196 25.30 6.75 6.89
CA ASP A 196 26.15 6.74 8.09
C ASP A 196 25.62 7.65 9.20
N ASP A 197 25.05 8.81 8.85
CA ASP A 197 24.44 9.72 9.84
C ASP A 197 23.19 9.08 10.47
N VAL A 198 22.37 8.41 9.65
CA VAL A 198 21.17 7.69 10.11
C VAL A 198 21.54 6.52 11.00
N VAL A 199 22.52 5.70 10.60
CA VAL A 199 23.05 4.59 11.41
C VAL A 199 23.62 5.11 12.74
N THR A 200 24.40 6.19 12.72
CA THR A 200 25.00 6.78 13.92
C THR A 200 23.92 7.27 14.89
N PHE A 201 22.86 7.90 14.38
CA PHE A 201 21.72 8.31 15.20
C PHE A 201 21.08 7.13 15.92
N TYR A 202 20.74 6.06 15.20
CA TYR A 202 20.08 4.90 15.81
C TYR A 202 21.01 4.15 16.76
N GLN A 203 22.29 4.00 16.43
CA GLN A 203 23.27 3.37 17.30
C GLN A 203 23.41 4.09 18.66
N LYS A 204 23.30 5.43 18.67
CA LYS A 204 23.33 6.22 19.91
C LYS A 204 22.09 6.02 20.79
N HIS A 205 20.93 5.75 20.21
CA HIS A 205 19.68 5.64 20.95
C HIS A 205 19.28 4.19 21.27
N LEU A 206 19.76 3.23 20.49
CA LEU A 206 19.46 1.80 20.62
C LEU A 206 20.67 1.05 21.19
N THR A 207 21.26 1.57 22.26
CA THR A 207 22.54 1.05 22.79
C THR A 207 22.48 -0.39 23.31
N SER A 208 21.28 -0.90 23.61
CA SER A 208 21.07 -2.29 24.04
C SER A 208 20.71 -3.24 22.90
N PHE A 209 20.51 -2.75 21.68
CA PHE A 209 20.08 -3.56 20.53
C PHE A 209 21.31 -4.08 19.80
N PRO A 210 21.49 -5.41 19.66
CA PRO A 210 22.51 -5.96 18.77
C PRO A 210 22.40 -5.42 17.34
N ARG A 211 23.57 -5.13 16.75
CA ARG A 211 23.72 -4.64 15.38
C ARG A 211 24.09 -5.78 14.44
N TYR A 212 23.34 -5.92 13.36
CA TYR A 212 23.61 -6.86 12.27
C TYR A 212 23.82 -6.09 10.97
N ASN A 213 24.86 -6.46 10.21
CA ASN A 213 25.05 -5.93 8.87
C ASN A 213 24.34 -6.86 7.87
N VAL A 214 23.59 -6.27 6.95
CA VAL A 214 22.98 -6.94 5.80
C VAL A 214 23.50 -6.29 4.52
N ASN A 215 23.23 -6.87 3.34
CA ASN A 215 23.88 -6.46 2.08
C ASN A 215 23.87 -4.93 1.87
N ASP A 216 22.70 -4.31 1.94
CA ASP A 216 22.51 -2.89 1.64
C ASP A 216 22.10 -2.09 2.89
N GLY A 217 22.43 -2.59 4.08
CA GLY A 217 21.89 -2.01 5.30
C GLY A 217 22.39 -2.54 6.63
N VAL A 218 21.77 -2.05 7.68
CA VAL A 218 22.04 -2.40 9.08
C VAL A 218 20.73 -2.62 9.81
N ILE A 219 20.68 -3.64 10.65
CA ILE A 219 19.54 -3.91 11.54
C ILE A 219 19.99 -3.79 12.98
N PHE A 220 19.26 -3.01 13.77
CA PHE A 220 19.32 -3.00 15.23
C PHE A 220 18.09 -3.75 15.74
N MET A 221 18.26 -4.90 16.38
CA MET A 221 17.14 -5.72 16.85
C MET A 221 17.17 -5.82 18.38
N GLU A 222 16.00 -5.88 19.03
CA GLU A 222 15.92 -5.91 20.51
C GLU A 222 16.54 -7.20 21.09
N GLU A 223 16.40 -8.31 20.36
CA GLU A 223 16.87 -9.62 20.78
C GLU A 223 18.12 -10.04 20.01
N GLU A 224 19.05 -10.72 20.71
CA GLU A 224 20.22 -11.31 20.09
C GLU A 224 19.86 -12.62 19.39
N VAL A 225 20.23 -12.74 18.11
CA VAL A 225 20.04 -13.93 17.29
C VAL A 225 21.43 -14.39 16.80
N PRO A 226 21.95 -15.49 17.37
CA PRO A 226 23.24 -16.03 16.95
C PRO A 226 23.25 -16.39 15.46
N ASN A 227 24.28 -15.94 14.73
CA ASN A 227 24.41 -16.15 13.28
C ASN A 227 23.19 -15.66 12.48
N PHE A 228 22.67 -14.48 12.85
CA PHE A 228 21.54 -13.88 12.17
C PHE A 228 21.74 -13.81 10.65
N ASP A 229 20.69 -14.18 9.94
CA ASP A 229 20.54 -14.18 8.49
C ASP A 229 19.09 -13.80 8.24
N LEU A 230 18.86 -12.68 7.55
CA LEU A 230 17.53 -12.08 7.42
C LEU A 230 16.51 -13.05 6.79
N LEU A 231 16.92 -13.82 5.78
CA LEU A 231 16.01 -14.72 5.06
C LEU A 231 15.67 -15.95 5.90
N ARG A 232 16.65 -16.52 6.60
CA ARG A 232 16.44 -17.68 7.49
C ARG A 232 15.68 -17.33 8.75
N HIS A 233 15.87 -16.10 9.25
CA HIS A 233 15.29 -15.63 10.51
C HIS A 233 14.17 -14.60 10.27
N PHE A 234 13.54 -14.62 9.10
CA PHE A 234 12.51 -13.65 8.73
C PHE A 234 11.34 -13.60 9.70
N SER A 235 10.90 -14.76 10.23
CA SER A 235 9.84 -14.81 11.26
C SER A 235 10.24 -14.01 12.50
N VAL A 236 11.44 -14.28 13.05
CA VAL A 236 11.99 -13.58 14.21
C VAL A 236 12.14 -12.09 13.93
N TYR A 237 12.66 -11.73 12.75
CA TYR A 237 12.76 -10.34 12.31
C TYR A 237 11.40 -9.63 12.37
N THR A 238 10.36 -10.21 11.76
CA THR A 238 9.02 -9.57 11.72
C THR A 238 8.27 -9.58 13.05
N SER A 239 8.62 -10.46 13.99
CA SER A 239 7.98 -10.57 15.31
C SER A 239 8.76 -9.92 16.46
N THR A 240 9.97 -9.39 16.20
CA THR A 240 10.84 -8.73 17.18
C THR A 240 10.97 -7.24 16.87
N PRO A 241 10.92 -6.35 17.89
CA PRO A 241 11.16 -4.93 17.66
C PRO A 241 12.55 -4.68 17.10
N HIS A 242 12.63 -3.89 16.04
CA HIS A 242 13.88 -3.61 15.36
C HIS A 242 13.81 -2.28 14.60
N VAL A 243 15.00 -1.80 14.23
CA VAL A 243 15.19 -0.73 13.26
C VAL A 243 16.11 -1.23 12.15
N MET A 244 15.59 -1.33 10.93
CA MET A 244 16.37 -1.64 9.73
C MET A 244 16.61 -0.36 8.95
N ILE A 245 17.87 -0.12 8.56
CA ILE A 245 18.31 1.06 7.82
C ILE A 245 18.92 0.57 6.53
N GLU A 246 18.48 1.10 5.39
CA GLU A 246 18.96 0.72 4.07
C GLU A 246 19.47 1.93 3.29
N ASP A 247 20.59 1.76 2.59
CA ASP A 247 21.09 2.74 1.63
C ASP A 247 20.46 2.48 0.26
N MET A 248 19.53 3.34 -0.13
CA MET A 248 18.79 3.19 -1.37
C MET A 248 19.41 4.00 -2.51
N ARG A 249 20.49 4.76 -2.28
CA ARG A 249 21.00 5.75 -3.24
C ARG A 249 21.34 5.16 -4.61
N ASP A 250 21.90 3.95 -4.61
CA ASP A 250 22.27 3.22 -5.83
C ASP A 250 21.13 2.34 -6.38
N SER A 251 19.95 2.39 -5.76
CA SER A 251 18.74 1.73 -6.26
C SER A 251 17.87 2.74 -7.03
N PRO A 252 18.04 2.86 -8.37
CA PRO A 252 17.28 3.83 -9.18
C PRO A 252 15.77 3.58 -9.16
N ILE A 253 15.39 2.34 -8.85
CA ILE A 253 14.01 1.91 -8.68
C ILE A 253 13.48 2.35 -7.32
N ALA A 254 14.24 2.16 -6.22
CA ALA A 254 13.71 2.32 -4.88
C ALA A 254 14.02 3.67 -4.18
N ASN A 255 14.89 4.52 -4.73
CA ASN A 255 15.23 5.86 -4.23
C ASN A 255 14.23 6.97 -4.63
N LYS A 256 12.93 6.67 -4.71
CA LYS A 256 11.96 7.67 -5.18
C LYS A 256 11.60 8.73 -4.12
N VAL A 257 11.83 8.46 -2.84
CA VAL A 257 11.39 9.34 -1.73
C VAL A 257 12.49 9.68 -0.71
N GLY A 258 13.69 9.14 -0.89
CA GLY A 258 14.86 9.44 -0.08
C GLY A 258 15.98 8.42 -0.25
N GLY A 259 17.22 8.89 -0.07
CA GLY A 259 18.44 8.09 -0.25
C GLY A 259 18.66 7.05 0.85
N THR A 260 18.09 7.24 2.03
CA THR A 260 18.15 6.27 3.12
C THR A 260 16.76 5.97 3.64
N LYS A 261 16.43 4.68 3.72
CA LYS A 261 15.16 4.21 4.30
C LYS A 261 15.40 3.66 5.69
N VAL A 262 14.40 3.82 6.54
CA VAL A 262 14.39 3.26 7.88
C VAL A 262 13.04 2.58 8.11
N GLU A 263 13.06 1.29 8.35
CA GLU A 263 11.94 0.51 8.84
C GLU A 263 12.04 0.39 10.36
N ILE A 264 10.94 0.66 11.06
CA ILE A 264 10.85 0.66 12.51
C ILE A 264 9.69 -0.27 12.88
N SER A 265 10.03 -1.48 13.33
CA SER A 265 9.08 -2.46 13.84
C SER A 265 9.00 -2.36 15.36
N TYR A 266 7.81 -2.26 15.94
CA TYR A 266 7.65 -1.91 17.35
C TYR A 266 6.45 -2.56 18.05
N ARG A 267 6.50 -2.68 19.38
CA ARG A 267 5.33 -3.00 20.21
C ARG A 267 4.59 -1.72 20.60
N LYS A 268 3.27 -1.70 20.44
CA LYS A 268 2.44 -0.57 20.91
C LYS A 268 2.64 -0.41 22.43
N LYS A 269 2.72 0.84 22.92
CA LYS A 269 2.64 1.09 24.36
C LYS A 269 1.25 0.70 24.84
N ASN A 270 1.18 -0.17 25.85
CA ASN A 270 -0.07 -0.50 26.55
C ASN A 270 -0.61 0.71 27.30
#